data_AF-A0A7C2KWA5-F1
#
_entry.id   AF-A0A7C2KWA5-F1
#
_cell.length_a   1.000
_cell.length_b   1.000
_cell.length_c   1.000
_cell.angle_alpha   90.00
_cell.angle_beta   90.00
_cell.angle_gamma   90.00
#
_symmetry.space_group_name_H-M   'P 1'
#
loop_
_entity.id
_entity.type
_entity.pdbx_description
1 polymer ?
#
loop_
_entity_poly.entity_id
_entity_poly.type
_entity_poly.pdbx_seq_one_letter_code
_entity_poly.pdbx_strand_id
1 'polypeptide(L)'
;MASPPVSANGRLSAKEAAQRAQAFLRDLLGEVSNIRLEEVELSGDERHWLITLSFIGQGVDRPHPLTFLGITPAYKQFEVDAQTGEVRAMRIPQV
;
A
#
# COMPACT_ATOMS: atom_id res chain seq x y z
N MET A 1 -6.80 -22.94 1.96
CA MET A 1 -5.73 -22.28 1.19
C MET A 1 -4.58 -22.03 2.15
N ALA A 2 -3.40 -22.59 1.88
CA ALA A 2 -2.25 -22.46 2.78
C ALA A 2 -1.68 -21.04 2.67
N SER A 3 -1.47 -20.37 3.81
CA SER A 3 -0.67 -19.15 3.86
C SER A 3 0.72 -19.46 3.31
N PRO A 4 1.26 -18.64 2.39
CA PRO A 4 2.65 -18.81 1.95
C PRO A 4 3.58 -18.69 3.17
N PRO A 5 4.76 -19.31 3.13
CA PRO A 5 5.68 -19.25 4.25
C PRO A 5 6.12 -17.80 4.45
N VAL A 6 6.00 -17.34 5.70
CA VAL A 6 6.86 -16.30 6.26
C VAL A 6 8.27 -16.57 5.73
N SER A 7 8.91 -15.57 5.13
CA SER A 7 10.26 -15.72 4.56
C SER A 7 11.16 -16.41 5.60
N ALA A 8 12.13 -17.23 5.15
CA ALA A 8 12.94 -18.12 5.99
C ALA A 8 13.58 -17.47 7.26
N ASN A 9 13.59 -16.14 7.33
CA ASN A 9 14.12 -15.31 8.42
C ASN A 9 13.04 -14.82 9.41
N GLY A 10 11.81 -15.34 9.38
CA GLY A 10 10.73 -14.92 10.30
C GLY A 10 10.05 -13.59 9.95
N ARG A 11 10.31 -13.06 8.75
CA ARG A 11 9.70 -11.83 8.22
C ARG A 11 8.68 -12.12 7.11
N LEU A 12 7.71 -11.23 6.94
CA LEU A 12 6.81 -11.24 5.78
C LEU A 12 7.61 -11.10 4.50
N SER A 13 7.17 -11.81 3.48
CA SER A 13 7.57 -11.57 2.09
C SER A 13 7.01 -10.24 1.59
N ALA A 14 7.63 -9.69 0.55
CA ALA A 14 7.15 -8.52 -0.18
C ALA A 14 5.67 -8.67 -0.59
N LYS A 15 5.25 -9.87 -1.02
CA LYS A 15 3.88 -10.16 -1.43
C LYS A 15 2.91 -10.06 -0.25
N GLU A 16 3.25 -10.63 0.89
CA GLU A 16 2.38 -10.57 2.08
C GLU A 16 2.27 -9.13 2.60
N ALA A 17 3.38 -8.38 2.64
CA ALA A 17 3.36 -6.97 3.02
C ALA A 17 2.46 -6.14 2.08
N ALA A 18 2.55 -6.36 0.77
CA ALA A 18 1.67 -5.70 -0.20
C ALA A 18 0.19 -6.07 0.01
N GLN A 19 -0.11 -7.33 0.35
CA GLN A 19 -1.48 -7.76 0.69
C GLN A 19 -1.99 -7.09 1.97
N ARG A 20 -1.15 -6.91 3.00
CA ARG A 20 -1.52 -6.17 4.22
C ARG A 20 -1.84 -4.72 3.92
N ALA A 21 -1.02 -4.05 3.12
CA ALA A 21 -1.26 -2.67 2.70
C ALA A 21 -2.56 -2.55 1.86
N GLN A 22 -2.80 -3.49 0.94
CA GLN A 22 -4.01 -3.49 0.11
C GLN A 22 -5.28 -3.69 0.95
N ALA A 23 -5.26 -4.62 1.91
CA ALA A 23 -6.37 -4.85 2.82
C ALA A 23 -6.66 -3.58 3.64
N PHE A 24 -5.62 -3.00 4.25
CA PHE A 24 -5.75 -1.75 5.01
C PHE A 24 -6.33 -0.61 4.18
N LEU A 25 -5.88 -0.44 2.93
CA LEU A 25 -6.41 0.58 2.01
C LEU A 25 -7.91 0.41 1.76
N ARG A 26 -8.37 -0.83 1.52
CA ARG A 26 -9.80 -1.14 1.30
C ARG A 26 -10.62 -0.89 2.56
N ASP A 27 -10.12 -1.32 3.72
CA ASP A 27 -10.80 -1.17 4.99
C ASP A 27 -10.99 0.31 5.36
N LEU A 28 -10.00 1.16 5.04
CA LEU A 28 -10.03 2.58 5.38
C LEU A 28 -10.82 3.44 4.39
N LEU A 29 -10.67 3.20 3.08
CA LEU A 29 -11.25 4.06 2.04
C LEU A 29 -12.56 3.51 1.44
N GLY A 30 -12.96 2.29 1.80
CA GLY A 30 -14.16 1.66 1.25
C GLY A 30 -13.98 1.22 -0.21
N GLU A 31 -14.97 1.53 -1.05
CA GLU A 31 -14.98 1.09 -2.45
C GLU A 31 -13.91 1.81 -3.30
N VAL A 32 -12.73 1.19 -3.34
CA VAL A 32 -11.64 1.53 -4.27
C VAL A 32 -11.48 0.44 -5.33
N SER A 33 -11.28 0.86 -6.57
CA SER A 33 -11.09 0.02 -7.75
C SER A 33 -9.69 0.17 -8.32
N ASN A 34 -9.28 -0.77 -9.18
CA ASN A 34 -8.00 -0.74 -9.89
C ASN A 34 -6.79 -0.52 -8.97
N ILE A 35 -6.78 -1.19 -7.80
CA ILE A 35 -5.60 -1.14 -6.91
C ILE A 35 -4.44 -1.84 -7.62
N ARG A 36 -3.31 -1.15 -7.77
CA ARG A 36 -2.08 -1.70 -8.34
C ARG A 36 -0.92 -1.48 -7.38
N LEU A 37 -0.02 -2.46 -7.35
CA LEU A 37 1.26 -2.36 -6.67
C LEU A 37 2.24 -1.63 -7.57
N GLU A 38 2.75 -0.49 -7.12
CA GLU A 38 3.68 0.34 -7.89
C GLU A 38 5.12 0.12 -7.43
N GLU A 39 5.35 0.02 -6.12
CA GLU A 39 6.68 -0.11 -5.55
C GLU A 39 6.65 -0.98 -4.28
N VAL A 40 7.71 -1.75 -4.10
CA VAL A 40 8.01 -2.48 -2.86
C VAL A 40 9.49 -2.35 -2.54
N GLU A 41 9.78 -1.78 -1.39
CA GLU A 41 11.13 -1.64 -0.86
C GLU A 41 11.17 -2.20 0.56
N LEU A 42 12.26 -2.87 0.92
CA LEU A 42 12.57 -3.19 2.30
C LEU A 42 13.43 -2.04 2.84
N SER A 43 13.05 -1.47 3.99
CA SER A 43 13.81 -0.38 4.61
C SER A 43 15.27 -0.79 4.86
N GLY A 44 16.17 0.19 4.90
CA GLY A 44 17.60 -0.07 5.11
C GLY A 44 17.95 -0.77 6.44
N ASP A 45 17.07 -0.67 7.44
CA ASP A 45 17.17 -1.40 8.71
C ASP A 45 16.43 -2.75 8.70
N GLU A 46 15.81 -3.12 7.58
CA GLU A 46 15.01 -4.32 7.35
C GLU A 46 13.78 -4.50 8.26
N ARG A 47 13.38 -3.46 8.99
CA ARG A 47 12.26 -3.53 9.93
C ARG A 47 10.92 -3.28 9.28
N HIS A 48 10.89 -2.63 8.11
CA HIS A 48 9.67 -2.19 7.47
C HIS A 48 9.68 -2.48 5.97
N TRP A 49 8.54 -2.92 5.46
CA TRP A 49 8.24 -2.88 4.04
C TRP A 49 7.59 -1.53 3.70
N LEU A 50 8.16 -0.82 2.74
CA LEU A 50 7.61 0.37 2.13
C LEU A 50 6.85 -0.07 0.87
N ILE A 51 5.52 0.10 0.90
CA ILE A 51 4.62 -0.34 -0.18
C ILE A 51 3.93 0.88 -0.78
N THR A 52 4.09 1.09 -2.09
CA THR A 52 3.34 2.12 -2.82
C THR A 52 2.21 1.47 -3.62
N LEU A 53 0.97 1.89 -3.35
CA LEU A 53 -0.23 1.46 -4.08
C LEU A 53 -0.82 2.64 -4.85
N SER A 54 -1.23 2.39 -6.09
CA SER A 54 -2.13 3.26 -6.83
C SER A 54 -3.55 2.70 -6.83
N PHE A 55 -4.57 3.56 -6.90
CA PHE A 55 -5.97 3.14 -6.97
C PHE A 55 -6.88 4.23 -7.56
N ILE A 56 -8.08 3.83 -7.96
CA ILE A 56 -9.16 4.70 -8.41
C ILE A 56 -10.28 4.67 -7.37
N GLY A 57 -10.66 5.81 -6.81
CA GLY A 57 -11.73 5.91 -5.81
C GLY A 57 -12.48 7.23 -5.90
N GLN A 58 -13.75 7.22 -5.51
CA GLN A 58 -14.54 8.44 -5.35
C GLN A 58 -14.15 9.14 -4.05
N GLY A 59 -13.94 10.46 -4.07
CA GLY A 59 -13.59 11.23 -2.86
C GLY A 59 -12.11 11.25 -2.49
N VAL A 60 -11.18 11.00 -3.42
CA VAL A 60 -9.78 11.38 -3.20
C VAL A 60 -9.70 12.91 -3.35
N ASP A 61 -9.98 13.61 -2.25
CA ASP A 61 -9.99 15.07 -2.11
C ASP A 61 -8.60 15.67 -2.31
N ARG A 62 -8.06 15.60 -3.52
CA ARG A 62 -7.02 16.52 -3.95
C ARG A 62 -7.57 17.32 -5.12
N PRO A 63 -7.76 18.65 -4.96
CA PRO A 63 -7.98 19.51 -6.10
C PRO A 63 -6.71 19.49 -6.93
N HIS A 64 -6.67 18.60 -7.91
CA HIS A 64 -5.61 18.54 -8.90
C HIS A 64 -6.12 19.21 -10.18
N PRO A 65 -5.31 20.00 -10.90
CA PRO A 65 -5.78 20.68 -12.12
C PRO A 65 -6.26 19.70 -13.22
N LEU A 66 -5.93 18.40 -13.11
CA LEU A 66 -6.39 17.33 -14.00
C LEU A 66 -7.74 16.70 -13.62
N THR A 67 -8.37 17.12 -12.52
CA THR A 67 -9.69 16.60 -12.09
C THR A 67 -10.78 16.85 -13.16
N PHE A 68 -10.54 17.77 -14.09
CA PHE A 68 -11.42 18.08 -15.23
C PHE A 68 -11.58 16.92 -16.23
N LEU A 69 -10.67 15.93 -16.24
CA LEU A 69 -10.70 14.80 -17.18
C LEU A 69 -11.30 13.51 -16.60
N GLY A 70 -11.72 13.52 -15.33
CA GLY A 70 -12.37 12.39 -14.69
C GLY A 70 -11.40 11.22 -14.45
N ILE A 71 -11.13 10.94 -13.18
CA ILE A 71 -10.37 9.78 -12.68
C ILE A 71 -8.85 9.94 -12.79
N THR A 72 -8.26 10.69 -11.86
CA THR A 72 -6.81 10.65 -11.61
C THR A 72 -6.51 9.51 -10.63
N PRO A 73 -5.58 8.59 -10.94
CA PRO A 73 -5.15 7.58 -9.98
C PRO A 73 -4.53 8.25 -8.75
N ALA A 74 -4.96 7.80 -7.58
CA ALA A 74 -4.44 8.24 -6.30
C ALA A 74 -3.33 7.30 -5.84
N TYR A 75 -2.33 7.85 -5.16
CA TYR A 75 -1.20 7.08 -4.64
C TYR A 75 -1.13 7.19 -3.12
N LYS A 76 -0.80 6.08 -2.48
CA LYS A 76 -0.51 5.98 -1.05
C LYS A 76 0.71 5.11 -0.83
N GLN A 77 1.60 5.56 0.04
CA GLN A 77 2.72 4.76 0.53
C GLN A 77 2.40 4.28 1.95
N PHE A 78 2.69 3.01 2.22
CA PHE A 78 2.46 2.34 3.50
C PHE A 78 3.78 1.85 4.09
N GLU A 79 3.93 1.98 5.40
CA GLU A 79 4.93 1.27 6.17
C GLU A 79 4.29 0.06 6.84
N VAL A 80 4.76 -1.13 6.51
CA VAL A 80 4.30 -2.40 7.08
C VAL A 80 5.44 -3.00 7.89
N ASP A 81 5.21 -3.26 9.17
CA ASP A 81 6.16 -3.95 10.03
C ASP A 81 6.52 -5.32 9.44
N ALA A 82 7.81 -5.56 9.22
CA ALA A 82 8.29 -6.71 8.46
C ALA A 82 8.12 -8.04 9.21
N GLN A 83 7.90 -8.05 10.52
CA GLN A 83 7.70 -9.28 11.29
C GLN A 83 6.21 -9.56 11.54
N THR A 84 5.47 -8.52 11.91
CA THR A 84 4.08 -8.64 12.37
C THR A 84 3.05 -8.40 11.27
N GLY A 85 3.40 -7.62 10.26
CA GLY A 85 2.49 -7.23 9.18
C GLY A 85 1.55 -6.08 9.56
N GLU A 86 1.79 -5.45 10.70
CA GLU A 86 1.06 -4.27 11.16
C GLU A 86 1.40 -3.06 10.27
N VAL A 87 0.37 -2.35 9.80
CA VAL A 87 0.56 -1.09 9.07
C VAL A 87 0.81 0.03 10.08
N ARG A 88 2.04 0.57 10.09
CA ARG A 88 2.50 1.59 11.06
C ARG A 88 2.27 3.02 10.57
N ALA A 89 2.29 3.24 9.27
CA ALA A 89 2.05 4.55 8.69
C ALA A 89 1.39 4.45 7.31
N MET A 90 0.60 5.46 6.97
CA MET A 90 0.09 5.71 5.63
C MET A 90 0.36 7.17 5.28
N ARG A 91 1.03 7.42 4.16
CA ARG A 91 1.37 8.76 3.70
C ARG A 91 1.04 8.97 2.23
N ILE A 92 0.92 10.23 1.88
CA ILE A 92 0.93 10.67 0.49
C ILE A 92 2.39 10.66 0.02
N PRO A 93 2.72 10.08 -1.14
CA PRO A 93 4.07 10.19 -1.69
C PRO A 93 4.44 11.66 -1.87
N GLN A 94 5.62 12.06 -1.37
CA GLN A 94 6.21 13.33 -1.79
C GLN A 94 6.83 13.11 -3.17
N VAL A 95 6.40 13.93 -4.12
CA VAL A 95 7.01 14.06 -5.44
C VAL A 95 8.16 15.05 -5.39
#